data_AF-A0A1A9HTW7-F1
#
_entry.id   AF-A0A1A9HTW7-F1
#
_cell.length_a   1.000
_cell.length_b   1.000
_cell.length_c   1.000
_cell.angle_alpha   90.00
_cell.angle_beta   90.00
_cell.angle_gamma   90.00
#
_symmetry.space_group_name_H-M   'P 1'
#
loop_
_entity.id
_entity.type
_entity.pdbx_description
1 polymer ?
#
loop_
_entity_poly.entity_id
_entity_poly.type
_entity_poly.pdbx_seq_one_letter_code
_entity_poly.pdbx_strand_id
1 'polypeptide(L)'
;MGAASVLTRGLLESGRLDALAAADDPQTRLVTEHERLASLRETLAVRPHGDVWIFGYGSLVWNPAMAAVERRVARVDGWHRAFCLSTTALRATADRPGVMLSLDRGGSCHGAAYRLADDVVERELRLLWRREMVIAGYVPRWVQPVDAHGVPIGNAIAFTTDASHPHYAGGLGEDCIAHRLSTAAGCLGSAADYLHRTCEGLQGAGIADPVLRRLSGLVHGILEDA
;
A
#
# COMPACT_ATOMS: atom_id res chain seq x y z
N MET A 1 8.32 -24.68 2.30
CA MET A 1 8.26 -24.03 0.97
C MET A 1 8.25 -22.52 1.16
N GLY A 2 9.40 -21.93 1.49
CA GLY A 2 9.54 -20.47 1.62
C GLY A 2 10.04 -19.89 0.31
N ALA A 3 9.31 -18.94 -0.29
CA ALA A 3 9.84 -18.18 -1.44
C ALA A 3 9.10 -16.90 -1.85
N ALA A 4 7.86 -16.60 -1.42
CA ALA A 4 7.13 -15.44 -1.98
C ALA A 4 6.60 -14.45 -0.95
N SER A 5 7.40 -14.05 0.06
CA SER A 5 6.98 -12.98 1.00
C SER A 5 7.20 -11.57 0.45
N VAL A 6 7.90 -11.42 -0.68
CA VAL A 6 8.31 -10.14 -1.25
C VAL A 6 7.86 -10.04 -2.70
N LEU A 7 7.08 -9.01 -3.01
CA LEU A 7 6.72 -8.64 -4.38
C LEU A 7 7.97 -8.22 -5.15
N THR A 8 8.25 -8.91 -6.26
CA THR A 8 9.38 -8.58 -7.15
C THR A 8 8.89 -7.92 -8.42
N ARG A 9 9.77 -7.14 -9.06
CA ARG A 9 9.49 -6.52 -10.36
C ARG A 9 9.09 -7.56 -11.42
N GLY A 10 9.82 -8.67 -11.52
CA GLY A 10 9.52 -9.74 -12.47
C GLY A 10 8.15 -10.39 -12.25
N LEU A 11 7.70 -10.52 -11.00
CA LEU A 11 6.34 -11.00 -10.71
C LEU A 11 5.27 -10.04 -11.26
N LEU A 12 5.45 -8.73 -11.05
CA LEU A 12 4.54 -7.69 -11.55
C LEU A 12 4.54 -7.61 -13.08
N GLU A 13 5.71 -7.71 -13.70
CA GLU A 13 5.86 -7.72 -15.17
C GLU A 13 5.17 -8.93 -15.80
N SER A 14 5.28 -10.10 -15.17
CA SER A 14 4.66 -11.34 -15.64
C SER A 14 3.13 -11.40 -15.49
N GLY A 15 2.53 -10.51 -14.70
CA GLY A 15 1.09 -10.53 -14.39
C GLY A 15 0.65 -11.71 -13.49
N ARG A 16 1.58 -12.54 -13.01
CA ARG A 16 1.27 -13.73 -12.19
C ARG A 16 0.67 -13.39 -10.82
N LEU A 17 0.78 -12.15 -10.36
CA LEU A 17 0.17 -11.70 -9.10
C LEU A 17 -1.35 -11.89 -9.10
N ASP A 18 -2.00 -11.67 -10.24
CA ASP A 18 -3.46 -11.83 -10.37
C ASP A 18 -3.88 -13.28 -10.17
N ALA A 19 -3.14 -14.22 -10.79
CA ALA A 19 -3.41 -15.65 -10.62
C ALA A 19 -3.18 -16.13 -9.18
N LEU A 20 -2.17 -15.57 -8.49
CA LEU A 20 -1.92 -15.87 -7.07
C LEU A 20 -3.04 -15.31 -6.18
N ALA A 21 -3.50 -14.09 -6.44
CA ALA A 21 -4.62 -13.50 -5.71
C ALA A 21 -5.93 -14.27 -5.91
N ALA A 22 -6.22 -14.71 -7.14
CA ALA A 22 -7.38 -15.56 -7.43
C ALA A 22 -7.29 -16.93 -6.74
N ALA A 23 -6.09 -17.43 -6.45
CA ALA A 23 -5.92 -18.68 -5.71
C ALA A 23 -6.22 -18.51 -4.21
N ASP A 24 -5.96 -17.33 -3.64
CA ASP A 24 -6.30 -17.02 -2.25
C ASP A 24 -7.82 -16.87 -2.03
N ASP A 25 -8.53 -16.32 -3.03
CA ASP A 25 -9.99 -16.19 -3.06
C ASP A 25 -10.51 -16.20 -4.50
N PRO A 26 -11.02 -17.35 -4.99
CA PRO A 26 -11.57 -17.47 -6.35
C PRO A 26 -12.82 -16.61 -6.63
N GLN A 27 -13.49 -16.12 -5.58
CA GLN A 27 -14.67 -15.27 -5.71
C GLN A 27 -14.30 -13.77 -5.71
N THR A 28 -13.05 -13.44 -5.38
CA THR A 28 -12.60 -12.04 -5.37
C THR A 28 -12.60 -11.46 -6.77
N ARG A 29 -13.20 -10.28 -6.95
CA ARG A 29 -13.18 -9.58 -8.22
C ARG A 29 -11.84 -8.85 -8.39
N LEU A 30 -10.98 -9.40 -9.24
CA LEU A 30 -9.74 -8.75 -9.63
C LEU A 30 -10.00 -7.57 -10.58
N VAL A 31 -9.20 -6.52 -10.44
CA VAL A 31 -9.19 -5.39 -11.39
C VAL A 31 -8.45 -5.83 -12.64
N THR A 32 -9.09 -5.71 -13.80
CA THR A 32 -8.47 -6.14 -15.07
C THR A 32 -7.37 -5.18 -15.51
N GLU A 33 -6.45 -5.63 -16.37
CA GLU A 33 -5.44 -4.73 -16.97
C GLU A 33 -6.07 -3.55 -17.70
N HIS A 34 -7.23 -3.74 -18.35
CA HIS A 34 -7.95 -2.66 -19.00
C HIS A 34 -8.42 -1.59 -18.01
N GLU A 35 -9.01 -2.01 -16.88
CA GLU A 35 -9.45 -1.11 -15.81
C GLU A 35 -8.28 -0.40 -15.13
N ARG A 36 -7.15 -1.10 -14.92
CA ARG A 36 -5.91 -0.49 -14.41
C ARG A 36 -5.41 0.61 -15.34
N LEU A 37 -5.36 0.34 -16.65
CA LEU A 37 -4.92 1.32 -17.64
C LEU A 37 -5.91 2.50 -17.75
N ALA A 38 -7.22 2.26 -17.62
CA ALA A 38 -8.21 3.32 -17.58
C ALA A 38 -8.00 4.23 -16.36
N SER A 39 -7.90 3.65 -15.16
CA SER A 39 -7.61 4.38 -13.92
C SER A 39 -6.29 5.18 -13.99
N LEU A 40 -5.25 4.60 -14.58
CA LEU A 40 -3.97 5.28 -14.78
C LEU A 40 -4.14 6.50 -15.71
N ARG A 41 -4.84 6.34 -16.84
CA ARG A 41 -5.09 7.43 -17.79
C ARG A 41 -5.91 8.55 -17.15
N GLU A 42 -6.95 8.22 -16.39
CA GLU A 42 -7.76 9.20 -15.65
C GLU A 42 -6.92 9.97 -14.64
N THR A 43 -6.06 9.27 -13.90
CA THR A 43 -5.13 9.91 -12.95
C THR A 43 -4.17 10.87 -13.67
N LEU A 44 -3.61 10.45 -14.81
CA LEU A 44 -2.68 11.26 -15.59
C LEU A 44 -3.35 12.42 -16.35
N ALA A 45 -4.65 12.32 -16.66
CA ALA A 45 -5.38 13.37 -17.36
C ALA A 45 -5.48 14.67 -16.54
N VAL A 46 -5.41 14.57 -15.22
CA VAL A 46 -5.41 15.70 -14.28
C VAL A 46 -4.04 15.94 -13.64
N ARG A 47 -2.96 15.41 -14.27
CA ARG A 47 -1.59 15.57 -13.78
C ARG A 47 -1.22 17.06 -13.64
N PRO A 48 -0.80 17.51 -12.45
CA PRO A 48 -0.22 18.83 -12.29
C PRO A 48 1.11 18.97 -13.04
N HIS A 49 1.50 20.21 -13.37
CA HIS A 49 2.82 20.46 -13.96
C HIS A 49 3.98 20.03 -13.03
N GLY A 50 5.08 19.60 -13.65
CA GLY A 50 6.31 19.17 -12.96
C GLY A 50 6.51 17.66 -12.92
N ASP A 51 7.51 17.25 -12.15
CA ASP A 51 7.94 15.85 -12.01
C ASP A 51 6.84 14.96 -11.41
N VAL A 52 6.86 13.67 -11.77
CA VAL A 52 5.98 12.67 -11.15
C VAL A 52 6.67 12.02 -9.97
N TRP A 53 6.05 12.16 -8.82
CA TRP A 53 6.45 11.46 -7.61
C TRP A 53 5.45 10.36 -7.25
N ILE A 54 5.90 9.36 -6.49
CA ILE A 54 5.06 8.37 -5.82
C ILE A 54 5.22 8.54 -4.32
N PHE A 55 4.11 8.65 -3.58
CA PHE A 55 4.15 8.70 -2.12
C PHE A 55 3.86 7.32 -1.54
N GLY A 56 4.88 6.71 -0.94
CA GLY A 56 4.82 5.44 -0.24
C GLY A 56 4.63 5.62 1.25
N TYR A 57 3.55 5.05 1.79
CA TYR A 57 3.25 5.02 3.23
C TYR A 57 3.18 3.58 3.80
N GLY A 58 3.23 2.55 2.96
CA GLY A 58 3.16 1.15 3.39
C GLY A 58 4.34 0.35 2.87
N SER A 59 4.06 -0.73 2.16
CA SER A 59 5.08 -1.61 1.58
C SER A 59 6.06 -0.90 0.65
N LEU A 60 5.66 0.21 -0.01
CA LEU A 60 6.55 1.01 -0.84
C LEU A 60 7.71 1.64 -0.06
N VAL A 61 7.63 1.75 1.27
CA VAL A 61 8.74 2.29 2.09
C VAL A 61 9.93 1.32 2.13
N TRP A 62 9.68 0.01 2.18
CA TRP A 62 10.70 -1.05 2.32
C TRP A 62 10.84 -1.95 1.08
N ASN A 63 9.86 -1.95 0.19
CA ASN A 63 9.90 -2.67 -1.08
C ASN A 63 9.21 -1.84 -2.18
N PRO A 64 9.89 -0.86 -2.81
CA PRO A 64 9.31 -0.06 -3.89
C PRO A 64 8.95 -0.90 -5.13
N ALA A 65 9.79 -1.87 -5.48
CA ALA A 65 9.70 -2.67 -6.72
C ALA A 65 9.51 -1.85 -8.01
N MET A 66 10.00 -0.60 -8.02
CA MET A 66 9.95 0.35 -9.12
C MET A 66 11.29 1.10 -9.24
N ALA A 67 11.61 1.60 -10.42
CA ALA A 67 12.77 2.45 -10.64
C ALA A 67 12.43 3.91 -10.25
N ALA A 68 13.25 4.51 -9.40
CA ALA A 68 13.16 5.91 -9.02
C ALA A 68 14.56 6.53 -9.06
N VAL A 69 14.66 7.76 -9.53
CA VAL A 69 15.92 8.51 -9.58
C VAL A 69 16.21 9.26 -8.29
N GLU A 70 15.21 9.36 -7.42
CA GLU A 70 15.34 10.07 -6.16
C GLU A 70 14.34 9.53 -5.13
N ARG A 71 14.75 9.53 -3.86
CA ARG A 71 13.92 9.18 -2.71
C ARG A 71 14.10 10.22 -1.62
N ARG A 72 13.01 10.77 -1.10
CA ARG A 72 13.00 11.70 0.03
C ARG A 72 12.01 11.25 1.10
N VAL A 73 12.34 11.44 2.37
CA VAL A 73 11.34 11.37 3.44
C VAL A 73 10.41 12.57 3.30
N ALA A 74 9.11 12.33 3.40
CA ALA A 74 8.10 13.33 3.12
C ALA A 74 6.89 13.18 4.04
N ARG A 75 6.12 14.26 4.17
CA ARG A 75 4.84 14.29 4.88
C ARG A 75 3.74 14.74 3.93
N VAL A 76 2.58 14.12 3.99
CA VAL A 76 1.35 14.59 3.32
C VAL A 76 0.33 15.00 4.38
N ASP A 77 -0.33 16.14 4.15
CA ASP A 77 -1.38 16.68 5.02
C ASP A 77 -2.78 16.26 4.56
N GLY A 78 -3.72 16.19 5.50
CA GLY A 78 -5.11 15.78 5.23
C GLY A 78 -5.31 14.28 5.07
N TRP A 79 -4.26 13.49 5.33
CA TRP A 79 -4.27 12.03 5.25
C TRP A 79 -3.54 11.42 6.44
N HIS A 80 -4.06 10.33 6.99
CA HIS A 80 -3.37 9.52 7.96
C HIS A 80 -3.36 8.07 7.48
N ARG A 81 -2.41 7.32 8.00
CA ARG A 81 -2.27 5.91 7.67
C ARG A 81 -3.10 5.07 8.62
N ALA A 82 -3.87 4.14 8.08
CA ALA A 82 -4.68 3.22 8.86
C ALA A 82 -4.82 1.86 8.17
N PHE A 83 -5.00 0.79 8.96
CA PHE A 83 -5.45 -0.51 8.46
C PHE A 83 -6.96 -0.49 8.19
N CYS A 84 -7.35 0.22 7.14
CA CYS A 84 -8.75 0.52 6.82
C CYS A 84 -9.21 -0.08 5.49
N LEU A 85 -8.45 -1.01 4.89
CA LEU A 85 -8.84 -1.71 3.67
C LEU A 85 -8.96 -3.21 3.93
N SER A 86 -10.18 -3.75 3.93
CA SER A 86 -10.42 -5.19 4.05
C SER A 86 -9.98 -5.92 2.79
N THR A 87 -9.37 -7.09 2.95
CA THR A 87 -8.94 -7.91 1.81
C THR A 87 -9.10 -9.40 2.09
N THR A 88 -9.33 -10.18 1.05
CA THR A 88 -9.46 -11.64 1.07
C THR A 88 -8.39 -12.33 0.22
N ALA A 89 -7.40 -11.60 -0.28
CA ALA A 89 -6.28 -12.16 -1.03
C ALA A 89 -4.96 -11.47 -0.68
N LEU A 90 -3.87 -11.92 -1.28
CA LEU A 90 -2.51 -11.42 -1.12
C LEU A 90 -1.94 -11.74 0.26
N ARG A 91 -2.39 -11.02 1.29
CA ARG A 91 -1.98 -11.22 2.69
C ARG A 91 -3.08 -11.89 3.52
N ALA A 92 -4.09 -12.41 2.84
CA ALA A 92 -5.30 -12.99 3.40
C ALA A 92 -5.84 -14.07 2.45
N THR A 93 -6.87 -14.78 2.89
CA THR A 93 -7.70 -15.67 2.07
C THR A 93 -9.17 -15.39 2.33
N ALA A 94 -10.07 -15.99 1.55
CA ALA A 94 -11.51 -15.92 1.80
C ALA A 94 -11.88 -16.38 3.24
N ASP A 95 -11.27 -17.47 3.71
CA ASP A 95 -11.53 -18.03 5.05
C ASP A 95 -10.90 -17.21 6.19
N ARG A 96 -9.82 -16.48 5.89
CA ARG A 96 -9.07 -15.66 6.85
C ARG A 96 -8.88 -14.26 6.29
N PRO A 97 -9.94 -13.42 6.31
CA PRO A 97 -9.89 -12.07 5.77
C PRO A 97 -8.94 -11.21 6.59
N GLY A 98 -8.14 -10.41 5.89
CA GLY A 98 -7.17 -9.49 6.46
C GLY A 98 -7.60 -8.03 6.33
N VAL A 99 -6.72 -7.16 6.80
CA VAL A 99 -6.78 -5.72 6.58
C VAL A 99 -5.42 -5.23 6.11
N MET A 100 -5.41 -4.25 5.21
CA MET A 100 -4.22 -3.63 4.63
C MET A 100 -4.20 -2.14 4.93
N LEU A 101 -3.00 -1.55 4.88
CA LEU A 101 -2.84 -0.12 5.05
C LEU A 101 -3.40 0.64 3.85
N SER A 102 -4.09 1.74 4.13
CA SER A 102 -4.36 2.79 3.16
C SER A 102 -4.15 4.17 3.78
N LEU A 103 -4.27 5.21 2.97
CA LEU A 103 -4.44 6.58 3.45
C LEU A 103 -5.92 6.90 3.58
N ASP A 104 -6.33 7.20 4.80
CA ASP A 104 -7.66 7.68 5.13
C ASP A 104 -7.63 9.17 5.47
N ARG A 105 -8.77 9.85 5.35
CA ARG A 105 -8.87 11.30 5.44
C ARG A 105 -8.54 11.80 6.85
N GLY A 106 -7.96 12.99 6.91
CA GLY A 106 -7.63 13.70 8.15
C GLY A 106 -6.21 13.43 8.66
N GLY A 107 -5.71 14.32 9.51
CA GLY A 107 -4.37 14.20 10.10
C GLY A 107 -3.23 14.48 9.10
N SER A 108 -2.10 13.81 9.32
CA SER A 108 -0.95 13.83 8.42
C SER A 108 -0.25 12.47 8.41
N CYS A 109 0.45 12.15 7.32
CA CYS A 109 1.18 10.90 7.18
C CYS A 109 2.61 11.17 6.73
N HIS A 110 3.57 10.67 7.48
CA HIS A 110 4.97 10.63 7.06
C HIS A 110 5.22 9.36 6.23
N GLY A 111 6.01 9.46 5.18
CA GLY A 111 6.31 8.38 4.26
C GLY A 111 7.56 8.69 3.44
N ALA A 112 7.69 8.01 2.30
CA ALA A 112 8.77 8.25 1.35
C ALA A 112 8.19 8.70 0.00
N ALA A 113 8.68 9.80 -0.54
CA ALA A 113 8.41 10.27 -1.89
C ALA A 113 9.50 9.77 -2.84
N TYR A 114 9.11 9.18 -3.96
CA TYR A 114 10.01 8.64 -4.99
C TYR A 114 9.80 9.38 -6.31
N ARG A 115 10.83 10.04 -6.85
CA ARG A 115 10.73 10.70 -8.16
C ARG A 115 11.02 9.70 -9.27
N LEU A 116 10.13 9.63 -10.24
CA LEU A 116 10.32 8.84 -11.45
C LEU A 116 11.12 9.66 -12.48
N ALA A 117 11.93 8.99 -13.31
CA ALA A 117 12.53 9.65 -14.46
C ALA A 117 11.49 9.82 -15.57
N ASP A 118 11.51 10.97 -16.25
CA ASP A 118 10.49 11.34 -17.24
C ASP A 118 10.32 10.31 -18.37
N ASP A 119 11.42 9.70 -18.81
CA ASP A 119 11.47 8.70 -19.88
C ASP A 119 10.86 7.34 -19.49
N VAL A 120 10.64 7.08 -18.20
CA VAL A 120 10.10 5.80 -17.71
C VAL A 120 8.81 5.95 -16.90
N VAL A 121 8.29 7.17 -16.70
CA VAL A 121 7.09 7.44 -15.89
C VAL A 121 5.96 6.47 -16.21
N GLU A 122 5.53 6.40 -17.48
CA GLU A 122 4.37 5.58 -17.84
C GLU A 122 4.62 4.08 -17.57
N ARG A 123 5.83 3.59 -17.85
CA ARG A 123 6.21 2.20 -17.62
C ARG A 123 6.18 1.84 -16.12
N GLU A 124 6.79 2.68 -15.28
CA GLU A 124 6.83 2.42 -13.83
C GLU A 124 5.44 2.59 -13.20
N LEU A 125 4.63 3.53 -13.67
CA LEU A 125 3.23 3.66 -13.22
C LEU A 125 2.38 2.45 -13.60
N ARG A 126 2.53 1.88 -14.80
CA ARG A 126 1.83 0.63 -15.16
C ARG A 126 2.19 -0.52 -14.21
N LEU A 127 3.47 -0.67 -13.86
CA LEU A 127 3.90 -1.67 -12.87
C LEU A 127 3.31 -1.40 -11.48
N LEU A 128 3.28 -0.14 -11.06
CA LEU A 128 2.72 0.24 -9.78
C LEU A 128 1.20 0.02 -9.73
N TRP A 129 0.48 0.24 -10.82
CA TRP A 129 -0.95 -0.09 -10.91
C TRP A 129 -1.18 -1.61 -10.81
N ARG A 130 -0.35 -2.44 -11.45
CA ARG A 130 -0.43 -3.90 -11.28
C ARG A 130 -0.14 -4.36 -9.86
N ARG A 131 0.69 -3.61 -9.13
CA ARG A 131 1.01 -3.88 -7.73
C ARG A 131 -0.12 -3.51 -6.78
N GLU A 132 -0.64 -2.30 -6.90
CA GLU A 132 -1.57 -1.73 -5.91
C GLU A 132 -3.04 -2.04 -6.28
N MET A 133 -3.38 -2.05 -7.57
CA MET A 133 -4.75 -2.25 -8.06
C MET A 133 -5.00 -3.71 -8.44
N VAL A 134 -4.67 -4.68 -7.56
CA VAL A 134 -4.98 -6.10 -7.78
C VAL A 134 -6.45 -6.37 -7.50
N ILE A 135 -6.89 -6.00 -6.30
CA ILE A 135 -8.29 -5.97 -5.87
C ILE A 135 -8.72 -4.51 -5.83
N ALA A 136 -9.97 -4.23 -6.21
CA ALA A 136 -10.51 -2.88 -6.13
C ALA A 136 -10.50 -2.41 -4.66
N GLY A 137 -10.01 -1.21 -4.37
CA GLY A 137 -9.93 -0.76 -2.98
C GLY A 137 -9.11 0.51 -2.79
N TYR A 138 -8.09 0.69 -3.62
CA TYR A 138 -7.37 1.95 -3.68
C TYR A 138 -7.95 2.89 -4.73
N VAL A 139 -7.88 4.19 -4.42
CA VAL A 139 -8.15 5.30 -5.32
C VAL A 139 -6.86 6.10 -5.45
N PRO A 140 -6.18 6.08 -6.62
CA PRO A 140 -5.01 6.91 -6.85
C PRO A 140 -5.39 8.39 -6.83
N ARG A 141 -4.64 9.21 -6.09
CA ARG A 141 -4.83 10.66 -5.98
C ARG A 141 -3.52 11.40 -6.08
N TRP A 142 -3.55 12.56 -6.71
CA TRP A 142 -2.48 13.54 -6.60
C TRP A 142 -2.50 14.18 -5.21
N VAL A 143 -1.35 14.18 -4.55
CA VAL A 143 -1.10 14.77 -3.23
C VAL A 143 0.15 15.63 -3.29
N GLN A 144 0.29 16.54 -2.33
CA GLN A 144 1.42 17.49 -2.24
C GLN A 144 2.30 17.13 -1.04
N PRO A 145 3.30 16.26 -1.21
CA PRO A 145 4.27 15.99 -0.16
C PRO A 145 5.14 17.21 0.14
N VAL A 146 5.40 17.41 1.43
CA VAL A 146 6.36 18.40 1.93
C VAL A 146 7.51 17.71 2.66
N ASP A 147 8.67 18.37 2.71
CA ASP A 147 9.81 17.91 3.50
C ASP A 147 9.64 18.21 5.01
N ALA A 148 10.70 17.95 5.79
CA ALA A 148 10.72 18.20 7.23
C ALA A 148 10.56 19.68 7.63
N HIS A 149 10.78 20.61 6.70
CA HIS A 149 10.62 22.05 6.90
C HIS A 149 9.30 22.58 6.34
N GLY A 150 8.45 21.71 5.80
CA GLY A 150 7.19 22.09 5.17
C GLY A 150 7.33 22.60 3.74
N VAL A 151 8.50 22.44 3.12
CA VAL A 151 8.74 22.87 1.74
C VAL A 151 8.17 21.83 0.77
N PRO A 152 7.36 22.22 -0.23
CA PRO A 152 6.84 21.29 -1.23
C PRO A 152 7.94 20.55 -1.99
N ILE A 153 7.83 19.22 -2.08
CA ILE A 153 8.77 18.37 -2.82
C ILE A 153 8.37 18.27 -4.31
N GLY A 154 7.08 18.35 -4.59
CA GLY A 154 6.51 18.17 -5.93
C GLY A 154 5.08 17.62 -5.84
N ASN A 155 4.59 17.07 -6.95
CA ASN A 155 3.28 16.41 -6.99
C ASN A 155 3.48 14.89 -6.98
N ALA A 156 2.85 14.21 -6.03
CA ALA A 156 2.96 12.77 -5.89
C ALA A 156 1.62 12.07 -6.11
N ILE A 157 1.66 10.85 -6.62
CA ILE A 157 0.53 9.95 -6.61
C ILE A 157 0.60 9.13 -5.31
N ALA A 158 -0.50 9.11 -4.57
CA ALA A 158 -0.72 8.22 -3.44
C ALA A 158 -1.96 7.35 -3.69
N PHE A 159 -1.91 6.09 -3.28
CA PHE A 159 -3.06 5.19 -3.29
C PHE A 159 -3.84 5.38 -2.00
N THR A 160 -5.02 5.97 -2.08
CA THR A 160 -5.87 6.31 -0.91
C THR A 160 -7.06 5.38 -0.82
N THR A 161 -7.83 5.40 0.27
CA THR A 161 -9.13 4.72 0.33
C THR A 161 -10.27 5.69 0.05
N ASP A 162 -11.41 5.15 -0.39
CA ASP A 162 -12.69 5.85 -0.41
C ASP A 162 -13.62 5.22 0.64
N ALA A 163 -14.19 6.03 1.53
CA ALA A 163 -15.07 5.56 2.60
C ALA A 163 -16.38 4.94 2.08
N SER A 164 -16.76 5.22 0.83
CA SER A 164 -17.90 4.60 0.16
C SER A 164 -17.58 3.25 -0.47
N HIS A 165 -16.30 2.85 -0.53
CA HIS A 165 -15.89 1.60 -1.17
C HIS A 165 -16.33 0.38 -0.33
N PRO A 166 -16.84 -0.71 -0.94
CA PRO A 166 -17.24 -1.92 -0.22
C PRO A 166 -16.15 -2.60 0.62
N HIS A 167 -14.87 -2.28 0.36
CA HIS A 167 -13.72 -2.83 1.08
C HIS A 167 -13.23 -1.89 2.18
N TYR A 168 -13.83 -0.71 2.34
CA TYR A 168 -13.47 0.21 3.40
C TYR A 168 -13.85 -0.36 4.76
N ALA A 169 -12.88 -0.37 5.67
CA ALA A 169 -12.94 -0.99 6.99
C ALA A 169 -12.56 -0.01 8.10
N GLY A 170 -12.71 1.30 7.89
CA GLY A 170 -12.32 2.32 8.88
C GLY A 170 -13.12 2.31 10.18
N GLY A 171 -14.24 1.58 10.24
CA GLY A 171 -15.02 1.39 11.46
C GLY A 171 -14.56 0.23 12.36
N LEU A 172 -13.52 -0.52 11.97
CA LEU A 172 -13.03 -1.64 12.78
C LEU A 172 -12.30 -1.13 14.03
N GLY A 173 -12.63 -1.72 15.18
CA GLY A 173 -11.90 -1.50 16.43
C GLY A 173 -10.49 -2.10 16.38
N GLU A 174 -9.59 -1.55 17.20
CA GLU A 174 -8.18 -1.95 17.24
C GLU A 174 -7.98 -3.44 17.52
N ASP A 175 -8.76 -4.02 18.44
CA ASP A 175 -8.70 -5.47 18.74
C ASP A 175 -9.07 -6.34 17.54
N CYS A 176 -10.07 -5.91 16.76
CA CYS A 176 -10.47 -6.61 15.54
C CYS A 176 -9.38 -6.53 14.47
N ILE A 177 -8.77 -5.34 14.32
CA ILE A 177 -7.63 -5.13 13.42
C ILE A 177 -6.46 -6.04 13.83
N ALA A 178 -6.08 -6.04 15.12
CA ALA A 178 -5.00 -6.87 15.64
C ALA A 178 -5.27 -8.37 15.41
N HIS A 179 -6.50 -8.82 15.68
CA HIS A 179 -6.89 -10.21 15.44
C HIS A 179 -6.81 -10.60 13.96
N ARG A 180 -7.33 -9.77 13.05
CA ARG A 180 -7.23 -10.03 11.59
C ARG A 180 -5.78 -10.05 11.12
N LEU A 181 -4.93 -9.14 11.63
CA LEU A 181 -3.51 -9.10 11.29
C LEU A 181 -2.75 -10.33 11.81
N SER A 182 -3.13 -10.86 12.98
CA SER A 182 -2.52 -12.06 13.56
C SER A 182 -2.90 -13.36 12.84
N THR A 183 -4.06 -13.43 12.20
CA THR A 183 -4.61 -14.68 11.64
C THR A 183 -4.53 -14.77 10.12
N ALA A 184 -4.54 -13.64 9.41
CA ALA A 184 -4.56 -13.59 7.95
C ALA A 184 -3.19 -13.92 7.33
N ALA A 185 -3.20 -14.83 6.35
CA ALA A 185 -2.04 -15.14 5.52
C ALA A 185 -2.49 -15.63 4.13
N GLY A 186 -1.85 -15.12 3.08
CA GLY A 186 -2.15 -15.48 1.69
C GLY A 186 -0.88 -15.71 0.86
N CYS A 187 -0.99 -15.62 -0.46
CA CYS A 187 0.10 -15.91 -1.40
C CYS A 187 1.35 -15.04 -1.22
N LEU A 188 1.23 -13.85 -0.62
CA LEU A 188 2.35 -12.95 -0.29
C LEU A 188 2.87 -13.12 1.14
N GLY A 189 2.37 -14.09 1.92
CA GLY A 189 2.71 -14.30 3.32
C GLY A 189 1.69 -13.69 4.28
N SER A 190 2.05 -13.63 5.57
CA SER A 190 1.13 -13.18 6.62
C SER A 190 0.94 -11.66 6.64
N ALA A 191 -0.22 -11.21 7.15
CA ALA A 191 -0.48 -9.81 7.44
C ALA A 191 0.36 -9.30 8.62
N ALA A 192 0.68 -10.17 9.59
CA ALA A 192 1.62 -9.88 10.67
C ALA A 192 3.03 -9.57 10.15
N ASP A 193 3.56 -10.35 9.20
CA ASP A 193 4.86 -10.07 8.56
C ASP A 193 4.83 -8.74 7.81
N TYR A 194 3.70 -8.41 7.18
CA TYR A 194 3.52 -7.13 6.50
C TYR A 194 3.56 -5.95 7.48
N LEU A 195 2.87 -6.06 8.62
CA LEU A 195 2.91 -5.07 9.69
C LEU A 195 4.34 -4.89 10.20
N HIS A 196 5.01 -5.99 10.55
CA HIS A 196 6.37 -5.99 11.07
C HIS A 196 7.37 -5.31 10.11
N ARG A 197 7.40 -5.74 8.83
CA ARG A 197 8.26 -5.13 7.81
C ARG A 197 7.95 -3.66 7.58
N THR A 198 6.69 -3.27 7.73
CA THR A 198 6.29 -1.87 7.60
C THR A 198 6.80 -1.04 8.77
N CYS A 199 6.71 -1.53 10.01
CA CYS A 199 7.34 -0.90 11.18
C CYS A 199 8.85 -0.74 10.98
N GLU A 200 9.55 -1.81 10.58
CA GLU A 200 11.00 -1.78 10.33
C GLU A 200 11.37 -0.81 9.21
N GLY A 201 10.63 -0.83 8.10
CA GLY A 201 10.86 0.04 6.95
C GLY A 201 10.74 1.53 7.29
N LEU A 202 9.76 1.88 8.11
CA LEU A 202 9.58 3.25 8.58
C LEU A 202 10.69 3.67 9.52
N GLN A 203 11.02 2.81 10.49
CA GLN A 203 12.10 3.07 11.43
C GLN A 203 13.43 3.26 10.70
N GLY A 204 13.74 2.40 9.72
CA GLY A 204 14.93 2.52 8.88
C GLY A 204 14.94 3.76 7.99
N ALA A 205 13.78 4.35 7.71
CA ALA A 205 13.64 5.64 7.04
C ALA A 205 13.64 6.84 8.00
N GLY A 206 13.81 6.62 9.32
CA GLY A 206 13.74 7.67 10.34
C GLY A 206 12.33 8.17 10.64
N ILE A 207 11.29 7.40 10.27
CA ILE A 207 9.88 7.76 10.45
C ILE A 207 9.32 7.04 11.68
N ALA A 208 8.98 7.81 12.72
CA ALA A 208 8.34 7.27 13.91
C ALA A 208 6.82 7.13 13.70
N ASP A 209 6.29 5.93 13.93
CA ASP A 209 4.85 5.68 13.90
C ASP A 209 4.40 4.96 15.18
N PRO A 210 3.86 5.70 16.19
CA PRO A 210 3.45 5.10 17.46
C PRO A 210 2.19 4.22 17.32
N VAL A 211 1.34 4.47 16.32
CA VAL A 211 0.11 3.69 16.10
C VAL A 211 0.47 2.30 15.59
N LEU A 212 1.31 2.23 14.55
CA LEU A 212 1.80 0.97 14.02
C LEU A 212 2.61 0.17 15.05
N ARG A 213 3.43 0.85 15.87
CA ARG A 213 4.17 0.19 16.96
C ARG A 213 3.26 -0.42 18.02
N ARG A 214 2.23 0.31 18.47
CA ARG A 214 1.23 -0.22 19.41
C ARG A 214 0.53 -1.44 18.83
N LEU A 215 0.05 -1.33 17.59
CA LEU A 215 -0.62 -2.42 16.90
C LEU A 215 0.29 -3.65 16.72
N SER A 216 1.57 -3.45 16.42
CA SER A 216 2.56 -4.53 16.34
C SER A 216 2.73 -5.25 17.67
N GLY A 217 2.67 -4.54 18.80
CA GLY A 217 2.70 -5.16 20.13
C GLY A 217 1.47 -6.01 20.41
N LEU A 218 0.27 -5.53 20.05
CA LEU A 218 -0.97 -6.29 20.19
C LEU A 218 -0.96 -7.57 19.35
N VAL A 219 -0.55 -7.48 18.08
CA VAL A 219 -0.44 -8.64 17.19
C VAL A 219 0.58 -9.64 17.73
N HIS A 220 1.71 -9.17 18.27
CA HIS A 220 2.71 -10.06 18.87
C HIS A 220 2.16 -10.82 20.08
N GLY A 221 1.48 -10.14 21.00
CA GLY A 221 0.86 -10.80 22.15
C GLY A 221 -0.16 -11.87 21.75
N ILE A 222 -1.03 -11.58 20.77
CA ILE A 222 -2.00 -12.58 20.26
C ILE A 222 -1.28 -13.82 19.68
N LEU A 223 -0.15 -13.63 19.01
CA LEU A 223 0.61 -14.73 18.42
C LEU A 223 1.39 -15.55 19.45
N GLU A 224 1.80 -14.97 20.58
CA GLU A 224 2.45 -15.69 21.67
C GLU A 224 1.46 -16.53 22.49
N ASP A 225 0.20 -16.11 22.56
CA ASP A 225 -0.88 -16.78 23.29
C ASP A 225 -1.58 -17.91 22.50
N ALA A 226 -1.26 -18.10 21.21
CA ALA A 226 -1.91 -19.03 20.28
C ALA A 226 -1.19 -20.38 20.14
#